data_AF-J9FHF8-F1
#
_entry.id   AF-J9FHF8-F1
#
_cell.length_a   1.000
_cell.length_b   1.000
_cell.length_c   1.000
_cell.angle_alpha   90.00
_cell.angle_beta   90.00
_cell.angle_gamma   90.00
#
_symmetry.space_group_name_H-M   'P 1'
#
loop_
_entity.id
_entity.type
_entity.pdbx_description
1 polymer ?
#
loop_
_entity_poly.entity_id
_entity_poly.type
_entity_poly.pdbx_seq_one_letter_code
_entity_poly.pdbx_strand_id
1 'polypeptide(L)'
;MVQEEGATKGPYPADVPATHILQRLSDALSSFTVPDQKVLERTSKGFSKSPVQEIDEYFELVAKLGRPLFKWDIIRCAFLWKLEQTMSEMLCIETENAVTENDKKMLVSDDDLYQQRQFILRKAAEFDGTPFTFQRLCELLISPSRHYKRTDKYLRALEKNINVVTTITESGERITGVEPFPGELDINSTTRIEEPFFVQVDECDAPVETKVIAAGDYLSRVLRVPIFCLV
;
A
#
# COMPACT_ATOMS: atom_id res chain seq x y z
N MET A 1 43.74 9.59 -42.46
CA MET A 1 42.35 9.90 -42.79
C MET A 1 41.50 8.71 -42.36
N VAL A 2 40.64 8.95 -41.34
CA VAL A 2 39.26 8.45 -41.15
C VAL A 2 39.09 6.90 -41.01
N GLN A 3 38.80 6.34 -39.82
CA GLN A 3 37.46 6.12 -39.18
C GLN A 3 36.48 5.39 -40.15
N GLU A 4 35.70 4.36 -39.81
CA GLU A 4 34.78 4.18 -38.68
C GLU A 4 34.17 2.75 -38.72
N GLU A 5 33.85 2.20 -37.53
CA GLU A 5 32.67 1.38 -37.12
C GLU A 5 32.15 0.15 -37.92
N GLY A 6 31.56 -0.87 -37.30
CA GLY A 6 30.97 -0.93 -35.96
C GLY A 6 30.84 -2.37 -35.43
N ALA A 7 31.19 -2.52 -34.15
CA ALA A 7 30.87 -3.68 -33.35
C ALA A 7 29.48 -3.45 -32.74
N THR A 8 28.47 -4.17 -33.23
CA THR A 8 27.11 -4.16 -32.68
C THR A 8 27.14 -4.84 -31.31
N LYS A 9 27.37 -4.06 -30.24
CA LYS A 9 27.08 -4.51 -28.88
C LYS A 9 25.57 -4.54 -28.70
N GLY A 10 25.02 -5.73 -28.51
CA GLY A 10 23.62 -5.92 -28.15
C GLY A 10 23.24 -5.15 -26.88
N PRO A 11 21.96 -4.81 -26.68
CA PRO A 11 21.52 -4.01 -25.54
C PRO A 11 21.74 -4.78 -24.25
N TYR A 12 22.50 -4.20 -23.31
CA TYR A 12 22.63 -4.71 -21.95
C TYR A 12 21.25 -4.73 -21.25
N PRO A 13 20.94 -5.75 -20.41
CA PRO A 13 19.63 -5.89 -19.77
C PRO A 13 19.56 -4.96 -18.55
N ALA A 14 18.81 -3.86 -18.67
CA ALA A 14 18.67 -2.87 -17.60
C ALA A 14 17.66 -3.25 -16.49
N ASP A 15 17.00 -4.40 -16.60
CA ASP A 15 15.83 -4.78 -15.77
C ASP A 15 16.08 -5.92 -14.75
N VAL A 16 17.30 -6.46 -14.70
CA VAL A 16 17.67 -7.57 -13.81
C VAL A 16 17.59 -7.22 -12.31
N PRO A 17 17.96 -6.00 -11.85
CA PRO A 17 17.90 -5.67 -10.42
C PRO A 17 16.46 -5.57 -9.90
N ALA A 18 15.54 -5.03 -10.70
CA ALA A 18 14.16 -4.82 -10.29
C ALA A 18 13.38 -6.14 -10.19
N THR A 19 13.61 -7.04 -11.14
CA THR A 19 12.97 -8.37 -11.17
C THR A 19 13.37 -9.23 -9.98
N HIS A 20 14.66 -9.23 -9.59
CA HIS A 20 15.14 -9.97 -8.42
C HIS A 20 14.54 -9.44 -7.11
N ILE A 21 14.37 -8.11 -6.97
CA ILE A 21 13.72 -7.52 -5.79
C ILE A 21 12.26 -7.95 -5.70
N LEU A 22 11.51 -7.85 -6.80
CA LEU A 22 10.10 -8.27 -6.82
C LEU A 22 9.94 -9.76 -6.53
N GLN A 23 10.83 -10.61 -7.04
CA GLN A 23 10.81 -12.04 -6.74
C GLN A 23 11.02 -12.30 -5.24
N ARG A 24 12.02 -11.66 -4.63
CA ARG A 24 12.30 -11.79 -3.20
C ARG A 24 11.10 -11.39 -2.34
N LEU A 25 10.43 -10.28 -2.68
CA LEU A 25 9.22 -9.84 -1.97
C LEU A 25 8.07 -10.84 -2.15
N SER A 26 7.89 -11.37 -3.36
CA SER A 26 6.88 -12.39 -3.65
C SER A 26 7.09 -13.67 -2.84
N ASP A 27 8.34 -14.16 -2.78
CA ASP A 27 8.69 -15.37 -2.05
C ASP A 27 8.46 -15.19 -0.54
N ALA A 28 8.84 -14.04 0.00
CA ALA A 28 8.61 -13.70 1.40
C ALA A 28 7.12 -13.63 1.75
N LEU A 29 6.30 -12.97 0.92
CA LEU A 29 4.85 -12.90 1.14
C LEU A 29 4.19 -14.28 1.03
N SER A 30 4.60 -15.09 0.05
CA SER A 30 4.02 -16.42 -0.20
C SER A 30 4.37 -17.42 0.90
N SER A 31 5.55 -17.28 1.52
CA SER A 31 5.98 -18.12 2.65
C SER A 31 5.65 -17.51 4.01
N PHE A 32 4.96 -16.36 4.06
CA PHE A 32 4.68 -15.66 5.29
C PHE A 32 3.77 -16.47 6.22
N THR A 33 4.26 -16.75 7.41
CA THR A 33 3.49 -17.30 8.52
C THR A 33 3.43 -16.27 9.65
N VAL A 34 2.29 -16.20 10.34
CA VAL A 34 2.11 -15.31 11.50
C VAL A 34 3.23 -15.56 12.53
N PRO A 35 4.07 -14.56 12.81
CA PRO A 35 5.12 -14.69 13.81
C PRO A 35 4.58 -14.84 15.23
N ASP A 36 5.29 -15.60 16.06
CA ASP A 36 5.01 -15.66 17.49
C ASP A 36 5.23 -14.31 18.17
N GLN A 37 4.32 -13.92 19.08
CA GLN A 37 4.38 -12.66 19.84
C GLN A 37 5.72 -12.47 20.59
N LYS A 38 6.41 -13.56 20.92
CA LYS A 38 7.68 -13.56 21.66
C LYS A 38 8.88 -13.14 20.82
N VAL A 39 8.78 -13.24 19.49
CA VAL A 39 9.86 -12.93 18.54
C VAL A 39 9.83 -11.45 18.13
N LEU A 40 8.72 -10.76 18.40
CA LEU A 40 8.55 -9.33 18.11
C LEU A 40 9.33 -8.50 19.14
N GLU A 41 10.57 -8.14 18.81
CA GLU A 41 11.35 -7.17 19.57
C GLU A 41 10.76 -5.77 19.37
N ARG A 42 10.03 -5.28 20.39
CA ARG A 42 9.64 -3.87 20.43
C ARG A 42 10.88 -3.01 20.61
N THR A 43 11.12 -2.13 19.65
CA THR A 43 12.11 -1.08 19.81
C THR A 43 11.66 -0.12 20.91
N SER A 44 12.59 0.35 21.75
CA SER A 44 12.32 1.11 22.98
C SER A 44 11.56 2.43 22.80
N LYS A 45 11.27 2.87 21.57
CA LYS A 45 10.48 4.07 21.24
C LYS A 45 9.62 3.94 19.97
N GLY A 46 9.40 2.73 19.44
CA GLY A 46 8.80 2.57 18.10
C GLY A 46 7.91 1.34 17.93
N PHE A 47 7.25 1.30 16.77
CA PHE A 47 6.47 0.15 16.32
C PHE A 47 7.40 -1.02 15.98
N SER A 48 6.99 -2.25 16.26
CA SER A 48 7.81 -3.43 15.96
C SER A 48 7.87 -3.62 14.45
N LYS A 49 9.04 -4.02 13.97
CA LYS A 49 9.24 -4.44 12.60
C LYS A 49 8.88 -5.91 12.46
N SER A 50 8.52 -6.31 11.25
CA SER A 50 8.35 -7.72 10.91
C SER A 50 9.68 -8.46 11.08
N PRO A 51 9.68 -9.70 11.60
CA PRO A 51 10.90 -10.52 11.63
C PRO A 51 11.42 -10.84 10.23
N VAL A 52 10.52 -10.81 9.24
CA VAL A 52 10.86 -10.91 7.81
C VAL A 52 10.86 -9.49 7.24
N GLN A 53 12.05 -8.93 6.99
CA GLN A 53 12.25 -7.55 6.57
C GLN A 53 11.51 -7.23 5.26
N GLU A 54 11.45 -8.18 4.34
CA GLU A 54 10.78 -8.09 3.04
C GLU A 54 9.30 -7.72 3.17
N ILE A 55 8.65 -8.13 4.25
CA ILE A 55 7.25 -7.78 4.52
C ILE A 55 7.12 -6.28 4.75
N ASP A 56 8.01 -5.69 5.54
CA ASP A 56 8.01 -4.25 5.76
C ASP A 56 8.40 -3.49 4.50
N GLU A 57 9.42 -3.96 3.78
CA GLU A 57 9.84 -3.39 2.50
C GLU A 57 8.71 -3.38 1.48
N TYR A 58 7.92 -4.46 1.41
CA TYR A 58 6.76 -4.54 0.53
C TYR A 58 5.72 -3.46 0.85
N PHE A 59 5.30 -3.32 2.11
CA PHE A 59 4.32 -2.31 2.49
C PHE A 59 4.85 -0.88 2.31
N GLU A 60 6.15 -0.65 2.53
CA GLU A 60 6.80 0.63 2.24
C GLU A 60 6.82 0.95 0.74
N LEU A 61 7.07 -0.07 -0.09
CA LEU A 61 7.06 0.05 -1.55
C LEU A 61 5.66 0.39 -2.06
N VAL A 62 4.63 -0.31 -1.60
CA VAL A 62 3.23 -0.05 -2.00
C VAL A 62 2.77 1.34 -1.56
N ALA A 63 3.11 1.77 -0.33
CA ALA A 63 2.78 3.11 0.15
C ALA A 63 3.33 4.22 -0.77
N LYS A 64 4.51 3.99 -1.38
CA LYS A 64 5.14 4.93 -2.32
C LYS A 64 4.63 4.80 -3.74
N LEU A 65 4.43 3.58 -4.24
CA LEU A 65 4.07 3.31 -5.63
C LEU A 65 2.58 3.46 -5.94
N GLY A 66 1.72 3.20 -4.96
CA GLY A 66 0.27 3.27 -5.12
C GLY A 66 -0.38 2.07 -5.83
N ARG A 67 0.37 1.00 -6.08
CA ARG A 67 -0.16 -0.24 -6.67
C ARG A 67 0.22 -1.49 -5.86
N PRO A 68 -0.61 -2.55 -5.84
CA PRO A 68 -0.38 -3.73 -5.00
C PRO A 68 0.79 -4.61 -5.43
N LEU A 69 1.13 -4.64 -6.73
CA LEU A 69 2.19 -5.47 -7.35
C LEU A 69 1.95 -6.98 -7.36
N PHE A 70 1.26 -7.53 -6.37
CA PHE A 70 0.98 -8.97 -6.25
C PHE A 70 -0.51 -9.24 -6.06
N LYS A 71 -0.90 -10.50 -6.25
CA LYS A 71 -2.27 -10.98 -6.01
C LYS A 71 -2.65 -10.85 -4.54
N TRP A 72 -3.93 -10.55 -4.32
CA TRP A 72 -4.47 -10.43 -2.97
C TRP A 72 -4.23 -11.69 -2.13
N ASP A 73 -4.37 -12.88 -2.71
CA ASP A 73 -4.16 -14.16 -2.01
C ASP A 73 -2.79 -14.26 -1.34
N ILE A 74 -1.75 -13.71 -1.98
CA ILE A 74 -0.37 -13.71 -1.49
C ILE A 74 -0.17 -12.63 -0.42
N ILE A 75 -0.81 -11.47 -0.61
CA ILE A 75 -0.67 -10.30 0.28
C ILE A 75 -1.46 -10.45 1.59
N ARG A 76 -2.64 -11.08 1.49
CA ARG A 76 -3.70 -11.05 2.50
C ARG A 76 -3.21 -11.48 3.88
N CYS A 77 -2.44 -12.57 3.97
CA CYS A 77 -1.95 -13.08 5.25
C CYS A 77 -1.06 -12.06 5.96
N ALA A 78 -0.07 -11.52 5.25
CA ALA A 78 0.83 -10.50 5.78
C ALA A 78 0.09 -9.20 6.13
N PHE A 79 -0.91 -8.80 5.33
CA PHE A 79 -1.70 -7.60 5.57
C PHE A 79 -2.55 -7.72 6.84
N LEU A 80 -3.27 -8.82 7.02
CA LEU A 80 -4.11 -9.04 8.19
C LEU A 80 -3.28 -9.04 9.48
N TRP A 81 -2.16 -9.75 9.46
CA TRP A 81 -1.23 -9.77 10.58
C TRP A 81 -0.71 -8.36 10.90
N LYS A 82 -0.21 -7.64 9.90
CA LYS A 82 0.37 -6.31 10.11
C LYS A 82 -0.68 -5.32 10.61
N LEU A 83 -1.89 -5.36 10.06
CA LEU A 83 -3.02 -4.54 10.49
C LEU A 83 -3.34 -4.77 11.97
N GLU A 84 -3.46 -6.02 12.39
CA GLU A 84 -3.70 -6.37 13.78
C GLU A 84 -2.57 -5.90 14.70
N GLN A 85 -1.32 -6.16 14.28
CA GLN A 85 -0.14 -5.78 15.03
C GLN A 85 -0.08 -4.27 15.25
N THR A 86 -0.26 -3.48 14.20
CA THR A 86 -0.17 -2.01 14.29
C THR A 86 -1.27 -1.42 15.18
N MET A 87 -2.50 -1.95 15.11
CA MET A 87 -3.58 -1.52 16.02
C MET A 87 -3.27 -1.87 17.48
N SER A 88 -2.70 -3.05 17.74
CA SER A 88 -2.29 -3.47 19.09
C SER A 88 -1.21 -2.59 19.67
N GLU A 89 -0.21 -2.24 18.85
CA GLU A 89 0.89 -1.39 19.27
C GLU A 89 0.47 0.04 19.52
N MET A 90 -0.44 0.59 18.71
CA MET A 90 -0.96 1.94 18.93
C MET A 90 -1.62 2.04 20.31
N LEU A 91 -2.47 1.07 20.67
CA LEU A 91 -3.10 1.01 22.00
C LEU A 91 -2.07 0.87 23.12
N CYS A 92 -1.06 0.02 22.92
CA CYS A 92 -0.03 -0.19 23.94
C CYS A 92 0.82 1.06 24.17
N ILE A 93 1.25 1.73 23.10
CA ILE A 93 2.02 2.97 23.17
C ILE A 93 1.21 4.07 23.87
N GLU A 94 -0.08 4.23 23.55
CA GLU A 94 -0.93 5.21 24.23
C GLU A 94 -1.10 4.87 25.71
N THR A 95 -1.29 3.59 26.04
CA THR A 95 -1.41 3.11 27.43
C THR A 95 -0.11 3.34 28.22
N GLU A 96 1.06 3.08 27.62
CA GLU A 96 2.36 3.33 28.23
C GLU A 96 2.63 4.82 28.47
N ASN A 97 2.12 5.69 27.59
CA ASN A 97 2.23 7.14 27.71
C ASN A 97 1.18 7.79 28.63
N ALA A 98 0.20 7.01 29.12
CA ALA A 98 -0.85 7.54 29.99
C ALA A 98 -0.28 7.97 31.36
N VAL A 99 -0.73 9.15 31.83
CA VAL A 99 -0.19 9.80 33.03
C VAL A 99 -0.66 9.12 34.30
N THR A 100 -1.90 8.61 34.33
CA THR A 100 -2.48 7.97 35.50
C THR A 100 -2.86 6.51 35.24
N GLU A 101 -2.84 5.69 36.30
CA GLU A 101 -3.31 4.30 36.22
C GLU A 101 -4.81 4.20 35.90
N ASN A 102 -5.59 5.23 36.25
CA ASN A 102 -7.01 5.28 35.89
C ASN A 102 -7.21 5.46 34.38
N ASP A 103 -6.40 6.32 33.73
CA ASP A 103 -6.44 6.53 32.28
C ASP A 103 -6.04 5.25 31.54
N LYS A 104 -5.02 4.54 32.03
CA LYS A 104 -4.62 3.23 31.50
C LYS A 104 -5.78 2.24 31.56
N LYS A 105 -6.43 2.13 32.73
CA LYS A 105 -7.55 1.22 32.93
C LYS A 105 -8.74 1.56 32.02
N MET A 106 -9.05 2.84 31.84
CA MET A 106 -10.09 3.28 30.91
C MET A 106 -9.77 2.86 29.47
N LEU A 107 -8.56 3.12 28.98
CA LEU A 107 -8.17 2.75 27.60
C LEU A 107 -8.21 1.24 27.36
N VAL A 108 -7.71 0.44 28.30
CA VAL A 108 -7.67 -1.02 28.16
C VAL A 108 -9.06 -1.65 28.24
N SER A 109 -9.98 -1.02 28.98
CA SER A 109 -11.36 -1.51 29.17
C SER A 109 -12.37 -0.78 28.27
N ASP A 110 -11.90 -0.08 27.24
CA ASP A 110 -12.76 0.66 26.33
C ASP A 110 -13.40 -0.30 25.31
N ASP A 111 -14.66 -0.65 25.58
CA ASP A 111 -15.44 -1.55 24.72
C ASP A 111 -15.62 -0.99 23.31
N ASP A 112 -15.74 0.33 23.14
CA ASP A 112 -15.95 0.94 21.82
C ASP A 112 -14.69 0.79 20.94
N LEU A 113 -13.50 1.01 21.52
CA LEU A 113 -12.23 0.78 20.83
C LEU A 113 -12.07 -0.70 20.45
N TYR A 114 -12.44 -1.60 21.36
CA TYR A 114 -12.42 -3.04 21.08
C TYR A 114 -13.35 -3.41 19.92
N GLN A 115 -14.61 -2.96 19.96
CA GLN A 115 -15.58 -3.23 18.89
C GLN A 115 -15.13 -2.67 17.54
N GLN A 116 -14.55 -1.46 17.54
CA GLN A 116 -14.04 -0.83 16.33
C GLN A 116 -12.88 -1.62 15.72
N ARG A 117 -11.93 -2.08 16.54
CA ARG A 117 -10.84 -2.95 16.10
C ARG A 117 -11.37 -4.25 15.50
N GLN A 118 -12.33 -4.90 16.17
CA GLN A 118 -12.93 -6.14 15.67
C GLN A 118 -13.66 -5.93 14.34
N PHE A 119 -14.36 -4.81 14.17
CA PHE A 119 -14.99 -4.45 12.91
C PHE A 119 -13.95 -4.31 11.78
N ILE A 120 -12.85 -3.61 12.02
CA ILE A 120 -11.77 -3.41 11.03
C ILE A 120 -11.18 -4.76 10.60
N LEU A 121 -10.86 -5.65 11.56
CA LEU A 121 -10.29 -6.97 11.25
C LEU A 121 -11.26 -7.85 10.46
N ARG A 122 -12.54 -7.88 10.84
CA ARG A 122 -13.56 -8.62 10.10
C ARG A 122 -13.68 -8.12 8.66
N LYS A 123 -13.79 -6.80 8.48
CA LYS A 123 -13.88 -6.19 7.14
C LYS A 123 -12.64 -6.49 6.30
N ALA A 124 -11.45 -6.38 6.88
CA ALA A 124 -10.22 -6.73 6.19
C ALA A 124 -10.18 -8.19 5.72
N ALA A 125 -10.73 -9.12 6.52
CA ALA A 125 -10.82 -10.54 6.17
C ALA A 125 -11.92 -10.85 5.13
N GLU A 126 -12.91 -9.99 4.96
CA GLU A 126 -13.99 -10.18 3.98
C GLU A 126 -13.57 -9.85 2.55
N PHE A 127 -12.46 -9.15 2.33
CA PHE A 127 -12.00 -8.79 0.99
C PHE A 127 -11.67 -10.01 0.12
N ASP A 128 -12.24 -10.03 -1.07
CA ASP A 128 -11.99 -10.97 -2.17
C ASP A 128 -10.85 -10.51 -3.10
N GLY A 129 -10.47 -9.23 -3.03
CA GLY A 129 -9.34 -8.65 -3.74
C GLY A 129 -8.71 -7.47 -2.98
N THR A 130 -7.64 -6.91 -3.53
CA THR A 130 -6.95 -5.78 -2.88
C THR A 130 -7.84 -4.54 -2.91
N PRO A 131 -8.14 -3.88 -1.78
CA PRO A 131 -9.02 -2.69 -1.78
C PRO A 131 -8.40 -1.53 -2.54
N PHE A 132 -9.21 -0.68 -3.19
CA PHE A 132 -8.66 0.48 -3.93
C PHE A 132 -7.92 1.50 -3.03
N THR A 133 -8.18 1.47 -1.72
CA THR A 133 -7.52 2.29 -0.69
C THR A 133 -6.24 1.65 -0.16
N PHE A 134 -5.75 0.56 -0.76
CA PHE A 134 -4.62 -0.21 -0.24
C PHE A 134 -3.34 0.60 -0.05
N GLN A 135 -3.03 1.55 -0.94
CA GLN A 135 -1.92 2.49 -0.74
C GLN A 135 -2.06 3.24 0.58
N ARG A 136 -3.24 3.81 0.85
CA ARG A 136 -3.50 4.59 2.05
C ARG A 136 -3.44 3.72 3.31
N LEU A 137 -3.92 2.48 3.21
CA LEU A 137 -3.77 1.50 4.29
C LEU A 137 -2.28 1.23 4.56
N CYS A 138 -1.47 1.00 3.54
CA CYS A 138 -0.02 0.78 3.69
C CYS A 138 0.68 1.98 4.36
N GLU A 139 0.34 3.21 4.00
CA GLU A 139 0.87 4.41 4.67
C GLU A 139 0.55 4.43 6.17
N LEU A 140 -0.68 4.04 6.55
CA LEU A 140 -1.12 3.96 7.94
C LEU A 140 -0.44 2.82 8.72
N LEU A 141 -0.05 1.73 8.04
CA LEU A 141 0.66 0.61 8.65
C LEU A 141 2.16 0.88 8.82
N ILE A 142 2.78 1.59 7.86
CA ILE A 142 4.21 1.93 7.91
C ILE A 142 4.51 3.09 8.85
N SER A 143 3.59 4.05 8.95
CA SER A 143 3.78 5.26 9.74
C SER A 143 2.56 5.61 10.59
N PRO A 144 2.11 4.70 11.48
CA PRO A 144 0.89 4.84 12.28
C PRO A 144 0.88 6.09 13.16
N SER A 145 2.01 6.42 13.79
CA SER A 145 2.14 7.57 14.69
C SER A 145 2.45 8.90 13.99
N ARG A 146 2.58 8.91 12.66
CA ARG A 146 2.96 10.13 11.92
C ARG A 146 1.90 11.22 12.04
N HIS A 147 0.64 10.84 11.91
CA HIS A 147 -0.50 11.78 11.91
C HIS A 147 -1.45 11.57 13.10
N TYR A 148 -1.34 10.45 13.81
CA TYR A 148 -2.24 10.09 14.89
C TYR A 148 -1.45 9.69 16.13
N LYS A 149 -1.70 10.37 17.25
CA LYS A 149 -1.10 10.04 18.56
C LYS A 149 -2.03 9.23 19.47
N ARG A 150 -3.32 9.24 19.15
CA ARG A 150 -4.37 8.54 19.91
C ARG A 150 -4.94 7.39 19.10
N THR A 151 -5.23 6.30 19.79
CA THR A 151 -5.76 5.04 19.23
C THR A 151 -7.12 5.27 18.62
N ASP A 152 -8.01 6.03 19.26
CA ASP A 152 -9.35 6.33 18.73
C ASP A 152 -9.28 6.96 17.33
N LYS A 153 -8.42 7.97 17.14
CA LYS A 153 -8.26 8.64 15.85
C LYS A 153 -7.63 7.75 14.79
N TYR A 154 -6.65 6.94 15.21
CA TYR A 154 -6.00 5.98 14.32
C TYR A 154 -6.99 4.91 13.82
N LEU A 155 -7.77 4.31 14.73
CA LEU A 155 -8.79 3.33 14.38
C LEU A 155 -9.86 3.93 13.46
N ARG A 156 -10.30 5.18 13.70
CA ARG A 156 -11.24 5.87 12.80
C ARG A 156 -10.67 6.08 11.39
N ALA A 157 -9.39 6.39 11.29
CA ALA A 157 -8.72 6.52 10.01
C ALA A 157 -8.64 5.17 9.27
N LEU A 158 -8.31 4.09 9.98
CA LEU A 158 -8.32 2.73 9.41
C LEU A 158 -9.73 2.31 8.97
N GLU A 159 -10.72 2.48 9.84
CA GLU A 159 -12.13 2.14 9.57
C GLU A 159 -12.64 2.80 8.28
N LYS A 160 -12.35 4.10 8.09
CA LYS A 160 -12.74 4.81 6.87
C LYS A 160 -12.10 4.22 5.61
N ASN A 161 -10.84 3.77 5.70
CA ASN A 161 -10.12 3.23 4.55
C ASN A 161 -10.41 1.75 4.30
N ILE A 162 -10.80 0.99 5.34
CA ILE A 162 -11.16 -0.43 5.21
C ILE A 162 -12.61 -0.62 4.78
N ASN A 163 -13.50 0.34 5.08
CA ASN A 163 -14.92 0.24 4.75
C ASN A 163 -15.19 0.65 3.28
N VAL A 164 -14.62 -0.12 2.37
CA VAL A 164 -14.76 0.03 0.92
C VAL A 164 -15.19 -1.30 0.31
N VAL A 165 -15.83 -1.25 -0.86
CA VAL A 165 -16.28 -2.46 -1.58
C VAL A 165 -15.57 -2.66 -2.92
N THR A 166 -14.83 -1.65 -3.41
CA THR A 166 -14.15 -1.75 -4.70
C THR A 166 -12.71 -2.23 -4.53
N THR A 167 -12.33 -3.14 -5.41
CA THR A 167 -11.01 -3.76 -5.45
C THR A 167 -10.24 -3.33 -6.69
N ILE A 168 -8.93 -3.56 -6.66
CA ILE A 168 -7.99 -3.23 -7.72
C ILE A 168 -7.14 -4.45 -8.08
N THR A 169 -6.69 -4.50 -9.32
CA THR A 169 -5.71 -5.46 -9.83
C THR A 169 -4.31 -5.16 -9.29
N GLU A 170 -3.35 -6.05 -9.58
CA GLU A 170 -1.94 -5.93 -9.22
C GLU A 170 -1.27 -4.70 -9.87
N SER A 171 -1.76 -4.31 -11.05
CA SER A 171 -1.38 -3.08 -11.78
C SER A 171 -1.98 -1.81 -11.15
N GLY A 172 -3.00 -1.94 -10.29
CA GLY A 172 -3.71 -0.82 -9.66
C GLY A 172 -4.97 -0.37 -10.39
N GLU A 173 -5.44 -1.14 -11.37
CA GLU A 173 -6.64 -0.83 -12.15
C GLU A 173 -7.88 -1.24 -11.35
N ARG A 174 -8.93 -0.40 -11.36
CA ARG A 174 -10.18 -0.70 -10.65
C ARG A 174 -10.88 -1.85 -11.34
N ILE A 175 -11.27 -2.86 -10.57
CA ILE A 175 -12.14 -3.93 -11.04
C ILE A 175 -13.56 -3.36 -11.07
N THR A 176 -13.91 -2.72 -12.18
CA THR A 176 -15.31 -2.40 -12.50
C THR A 176 -15.92 -3.64 -13.11
N GLY A 177 -17.05 -4.14 -12.59
CA GLY A 177 -17.76 -5.32 -13.12
C GLY A 177 -18.36 -5.14 -14.53
N VAL A 178 -17.72 -4.33 -15.37
CA VAL A 178 -18.05 -4.11 -16.78
C VAL A 178 -16.97 -4.84 -17.57
N GLU A 179 -17.33 -5.99 -18.12
CA GLU A 179 -16.47 -6.69 -19.09
C GLU A 179 -16.11 -5.71 -20.21
N PRO A 180 -14.83 -5.62 -20.62
CA PRO A 180 -14.47 -4.86 -21.81
C PRO A 180 -15.28 -5.41 -22.99
N PHE A 181 -16.05 -4.55 -23.64
CA PHE A 181 -16.81 -4.96 -24.82
C PHE A 181 -15.83 -5.55 -25.85
N PRO A 182 -16.07 -6.77 -26.36
CA PRO A 182 -15.20 -7.36 -27.37
C PRO A 182 -15.34 -6.57 -28.67
N GLY A 183 -14.45 -5.61 -28.89
CA GLY A 183 -14.45 -4.75 -30.09
C GLY A 183 -13.66 -3.45 -29.99
N GLU A 184 -13.34 -2.94 -28.80
CA GLU A 184 -12.53 -1.72 -28.65
C GLU A 184 -11.05 -2.06 -28.43
N LEU A 185 -10.32 -2.11 -29.55
CA LEU A 185 -8.87 -1.95 -29.54
C LEU A 185 -8.54 -0.48 -29.24
N ASP A 186 -8.07 -0.25 -28.02
CA ASP A 186 -7.22 0.85 -27.56
C ASP A 186 -7.20 2.15 -28.36
N ILE A 187 -8.03 3.13 -27.97
CA ILE A 187 -7.60 4.55 -27.95
C ILE A 187 -8.27 5.23 -26.74
N ASN A 188 -7.47 5.53 -25.71
CA ASN A 188 -7.78 6.30 -24.49
C ASN A 188 -8.50 5.54 -23.36
N SER A 189 -7.74 4.75 -22.60
CA SER A 189 -8.08 4.37 -21.23
C SER A 189 -7.99 5.57 -20.28
N THR A 190 -8.98 6.46 -20.36
CA THR A 190 -9.23 7.51 -19.36
C THR A 190 -10.67 7.42 -18.86
N THR A 191 -10.79 7.01 -17.59
CA THR A 191 -11.74 7.58 -16.60
C THR A 191 -13.19 7.80 -17.06
N ARG A 192 -14.09 6.89 -16.68
CA ARG A 192 -15.53 7.18 -16.58
C ARG A 192 -16.04 6.93 -15.16
N ILE A 193 -15.55 7.74 -14.23
CA ILE A 193 -16.29 8.04 -13.00
C ILE A 193 -16.50 9.55 -13.06
N GLU A 194 -17.76 9.96 -13.05
CA GLU A 194 -18.30 11.32 -13.17
C GLU A 194 -18.55 11.78 -14.62
N GLU A 195 -19.78 11.58 -15.10
CA GLU A 195 -20.40 12.56 -15.98
C GLU A 195 -20.84 13.73 -15.10
N PRO A 196 -20.17 14.90 -15.15
CA PRO A 196 -20.73 16.08 -14.55
C PRO A 196 -21.85 16.54 -15.48
N PHE A 197 -23.07 16.63 -14.95
CA PHE A 197 -24.26 17.11 -15.67
C PHE A 197 -24.10 18.61 -15.95
N PHE A 198 -23.24 18.98 -16.89
CA PHE A 198 -23.14 20.34 -17.41
C PHE A 198 -23.88 20.40 -18.74
N VAL A 199 -25.00 21.13 -18.71
CA VAL A 199 -25.67 21.68 -19.88
C VAL A 199 -24.62 22.35 -20.77
N GLN A 200 -24.62 22.02 -22.07
CA GLN A 200 -23.77 22.66 -23.07
C GLN A 200 -23.88 24.18 -22.99
N VAL A 201 -22.75 24.84 -22.71
CA VAL A 201 -22.56 26.25 -23.01
C VAL A 201 -21.39 26.34 -23.98
N ASP A 202 -21.57 27.22 -24.95
CA ASP A 202 -20.95 27.34 -26.26
C ASP A 202 -19.41 27.38 -26.32
N GLU A 203 -18.91 27.03 -27.49
CA GLU A 203 -17.52 26.76 -27.88
C GLU A 203 -16.54 27.93 -27.66
N CYS A 204 -15.32 27.61 -27.19
CA CYS A 204 -14.00 28.07 -27.67
C CYS A 204 -12.94 27.91 -26.57
N ASP A 205 -11.99 26.98 -26.73
CA ASP A 205 -10.53 27.20 -26.55
C ASP A 205 -9.72 25.90 -26.74
N ALA A 206 -8.52 26.06 -27.32
CA ALA A 206 -7.64 25.04 -27.89
C ALA A 206 -7.09 23.97 -26.90
N PRO A 207 -6.67 22.78 -27.38
CA PRO A 207 -6.22 21.69 -26.50
C PRO A 207 -4.82 21.95 -25.92
N VAL A 208 -4.68 21.78 -24.60
CA VAL A 208 -3.39 21.66 -23.91
C VAL A 208 -2.85 20.24 -24.11
N GLU A 209 -1.66 20.11 -24.69
CA GLU A 209 -0.93 18.85 -24.79
C GLU A 209 -0.64 18.29 -23.39
N THR A 210 -1.29 17.16 -23.06
CA THR A 210 -0.99 16.40 -21.85
C THR A 210 0.15 15.44 -22.15
N LYS A 211 1.34 15.70 -21.60
CA LYS A 211 2.46 14.76 -21.62
C LYS A 211 2.13 13.52 -20.79
N VAL A 212 1.92 12.40 -21.48
CA VAL A 212 1.80 11.06 -20.89
C VAL A 212 3.20 10.63 -20.44
N ILE A 213 3.38 10.39 -19.14
CA ILE A 213 4.61 9.81 -18.59
C ILE A 213 4.35 8.31 -18.38
N ALA A 214 5.11 7.47 -19.08
CA ALA A 214 4.97 6.02 -19.07
C ALA A 214 5.30 5.40 -17.69
N ALA A 215 4.46 4.47 -17.24
CA ALA A 215 4.53 3.82 -15.93
C ALA A 215 5.77 2.94 -15.69
N GLY A 216 6.52 2.59 -16.74
CA GLY A 216 7.72 1.75 -16.67
C GLY A 216 8.92 2.43 -16.00
N ASP A 217 9.06 3.75 -16.17
CA ASP A 217 10.22 4.48 -15.66
C ASP A 217 10.20 4.69 -14.14
N TYR A 218 9.01 4.65 -13.52
CA TYR A 218 8.86 4.93 -12.09
C TYR A 218 9.33 3.76 -11.22
N LEU A 219 9.08 2.52 -11.64
CA LEU A 219 9.56 1.31 -10.94
C LEU A 219 11.09 1.28 -10.89
N SER A 220 11.72 1.54 -12.04
CA SER A 220 13.17 1.62 -12.17
C SER A 220 13.76 2.77 -11.37
N ARG A 221 13.07 3.91 -11.23
CA ARG A 221 13.53 5.05 -10.42
C ARG A 221 13.40 4.80 -8.92
N VAL A 222 12.29 4.22 -8.46
CA VAL A 222 12.06 3.93 -7.03
C VAL A 222 12.97 2.81 -6.53
N LEU A 223 13.24 1.79 -7.35
CA LEU A 223 14.15 0.69 -7.02
C LEU A 223 15.65 1.04 -7.22
N ARG A 224 15.98 2.17 -7.87
CA ARG A 224 17.37 2.64 -8.04
C ARG A 224 17.89 3.51 -6.90
N VAL A 225 17.07 3.83 -5.88
CA VAL A 225 17.56 4.57 -4.71
C VAL A 225 18.30 3.59 -3.79
N PRO A 226 19.63 3.74 -3.58
CA PRO A 226 20.33 2.88 -2.63
C PRO A 226 19.81 3.17 -1.22
N ILE A 227 19.50 2.10 -0.47
CA ILE A 227 19.12 2.12 0.95
C ILE A 227 20.38 2.44 1.79
N PHE A 228 20.96 3.62 1.58
CA PHE A 228 22.02 4.17 2.41
C PHE A 228 21.72 5.63 2.69
N CYS A 229 20.97 5.86 3.77
CA CYS A 229 21.10 7.05 4.60
C CYS A 229 20.34 6.82 5.93
N LEU A 230 20.94 6.00 6.78
CA LEU A 230 20.79 6.08 8.23
C LEU A 230 22.21 6.03 8.80
N VAL A 231 22.79 7.21 8.97
CA VAL A 231 23.86 7.49 9.94
C VAL A 231 23.27 8.46 10.94
#